data_AF-A0A498NKA4-F1
#
_entry.id   AF-A0A498NKA4-F1
#
_cell.length_a   1.000
_cell.length_b   1.000
_cell.length_c   1.000
_cell.angle_alpha   90.00
_cell.angle_beta   90.00
_cell.angle_gamma   90.00
#
_symmetry.space_group_name_H-M   'P 1'
#
loop_
_entity.id
_entity.type
_entity.pdbx_description
1 polymer ?
#
loop_
_entity_poly.entity_id
_entity_poly.type
_entity_poly.pdbx_seq_one_letter_code
_entity_poly.pdbx_strand_id
1 'polypeptide(L)'
;MDIASAQHLVTGTEESLRKCARDFQGVMRAADDFVEWANGILEKLEDSEAEVQTSLPEKRIRKHKRKPGELAQDEPIANADTDYKINIHNVILDTVIESFHSRYAENAVLCSDVSCMDPRNFPEIREKGLPGTTMKELSKCLLQFDERASLETLQAELISLAQHWERLKQSLMENYNIRGAASNDEAGEGSEVPNESVEFVSRSCSTCKNCPICCYLLLSQYNLLTDAYHIIGLGYKFLLTLSMTQVACERTFSTLKLVKSCLRTSLSQDNLKAFLLMATEKEILMELDKDDIIDKMAESSELLRRLLVY
;
A
#
# COMPACT_ATOMS: atom_id res chain seq x y z
N MET A 1 -11.56 -0.93 8.11
CA MET A 1 -10.85 -0.74 6.83
C MET A 1 -11.80 0.04 5.93
N ASP A 2 -11.47 1.28 5.59
CA ASP A 2 -12.33 2.13 4.75
C ASP A 2 -11.79 2.14 3.32
N ILE A 3 -12.25 1.17 2.52
CA ILE A 3 -11.74 0.92 1.17
C ILE A 3 -12.17 2.03 0.22
N ALA A 4 -13.39 2.55 0.38
CA ALA A 4 -13.88 3.68 -0.38
C ALA A 4 -13.02 4.93 -0.13
N SER A 5 -12.72 5.23 1.13
CA SER A 5 -11.82 6.36 1.45
C SER A 5 -10.42 6.18 0.86
N ALA A 6 -9.85 4.96 0.92
CA ALA A 6 -8.55 4.69 0.34
C ALA A 6 -8.55 4.90 -1.19
N GLN A 7 -9.59 4.44 -1.88
CA GLN A 7 -9.74 4.65 -3.32
C GLN A 7 -9.92 6.13 -3.67
N HIS A 8 -10.70 6.88 -2.87
CA HIS A 8 -10.84 8.32 -3.05
C HIS A 8 -9.52 9.10 -2.87
N LEU A 9 -8.67 8.68 -1.94
CA LEU A 9 -7.34 9.26 -1.77
C LEU A 9 -6.46 9.02 -3.00
N VAL A 10 -6.49 7.81 -3.56
CA VAL A 10 -5.76 7.48 -4.79
C VAL A 10 -6.25 8.33 -5.97
N THR A 11 -7.57 8.38 -6.21
CA THR A 11 -8.13 9.17 -7.32
C THR A 11 -7.88 10.66 -7.14
N GLY A 12 -8.02 11.18 -5.91
CA GLY A 12 -7.75 12.59 -5.62
C GLY A 12 -6.27 12.96 -5.77
N THR A 13 -5.36 12.05 -5.43
CA THR A 13 -3.92 12.23 -5.66
C THR A 13 -3.61 12.25 -7.14
N GLU A 14 -4.18 11.32 -7.92
CA GLU A 14 -3.99 11.27 -9.37
C GLU A 14 -4.50 12.56 -10.04
N GLU A 15 -5.70 13.03 -9.68
CA GLU A 15 -6.23 14.30 -10.18
C GLU A 15 -5.35 15.49 -9.81
N SER A 16 -4.83 15.53 -8.58
CA SER A 16 -3.94 16.60 -8.12
C SER A 16 -2.62 16.60 -8.90
N LEU A 17 -2.05 15.42 -9.14
CA LEU A 17 -0.86 15.25 -9.99
C LEU A 17 -1.13 15.72 -11.42
N ARG A 18 -2.28 15.35 -12.01
CA ARG A 18 -2.66 15.80 -13.35
C ARG A 18 -2.83 17.33 -13.43
N LYS A 19 -3.32 17.97 -12.36
CA LYS A 19 -3.45 19.44 -12.29
C LYS A 19 -2.10 20.15 -12.25
N CYS A 20 -1.13 19.65 -11.49
CA CYS A 20 0.21 20.24 -11.42
C CYS A 20 1.19 19.73 -12.49
N ALA A 21 0.82 18.72 -13.28
CA ALA A 21 1.66 18.04 -14.27
C ALA A 21 2.39 18.96 -15.25
N ARG A 22 1.82 20.15 -15.53
CA ARG A 22 2.35 21.11 -16.49
C ARG A 22 2.77 22.43 -15.85
N ASP A 23 2.75 22.52 -14.51
CA ASP A 23 3.13 23.72 -13.77
C ASP A 23 4.65 23.85 -13.64
N PHE A 24 5.30 24.05 -14.78
CA PHE A 24 6.74 24.28 -14.81
C PHE A 24 7.12 25.61 -14.13
N GLN A 25 6.27 26.64 -14.23
CA GLN A 25 6.57 27.96 -13.65
C GLN A 25 6.49 27.97 -12.13
N GLY A 26 5.57 27.21 -11.53
CA GLY A 26 5.53 27.02 -10.08
C GLY A 26 6.76 26.29 -9.58
N VAL A 27 7.17 25.21 -10.27
CA VAL A 27 8.39 24.46 -9.92
C VAL A 27 9.64 25.32 -10.08
N MET A 28 9.73 26.13 -11.14
CA MET A 28 10.87 27.02 -11.37
C MET A 28 10.98 28.08 -10.27
N ARG A 29 9.88 28.74 -9.90
CA ARG A 29 9.86 29.70 -8.78
C ARG A 29 10.30 29.06 -7.46
N ALA A 30 9.79 27.87 -7.15
CA ALA A 30 10.20 27.16 -5.93
C ALA A 30 11.69 26.75 -5.96
N ALA A 31 12.24 26.45 -7.15
CA ALA A 31 13.66 26.19 -7.32
C ALA A 31 14.49 27.47 -7.13
N ASP A 32 14.05 28.61 -7.68
CA ASP A 32 14.71 29.91 -7.49
C ASP A 32 14.75 30.30 -6.00
N ASP A 33 13.61 30.18 -5.30
CA ASP A 33 13.52 30.42 -3.85
C ASP A 33 14.49 29.52 -3.06
N PHE A 34 14.64 28.26 -3.47
CA PHE A 34 15.58 27.32 -2.85
C PHE A 34 17.04 27.71 -3.12
N VAL A 35 17.36 28.13 -4.34
CA VAL A 35 18.72 28.56 -4.70
C VAL A 35 19.11 29.81 -3.91
N GLU A 36 18.21 30.79 -3.81
CA GLU A 36 18.42 31.99 -2.98
C GLU A 36 18.65 31.62 -1.51
N TRP A 37 17.81 30.74 -0.96
CA TRP A 37 17.97 30.26 0.41
C TRP A 37 19.29 29.52 0.62
N ALA A 38 19.66 28.61 -0.29
CA ALA A 38 20.85 27.77 -0.18
C ALA A 38 22.13 28.61 -0.29
N ASN A 39 22.21 29.51 -1.28
CA ASN A 39 23.35 30.41 -1.44
C ASN A 39 23.46 31.37 -0.25
N GLY A 40 22.33 31.86 0.30
CA GLY A 40 22.35 32.68 1.52
C GLY A 40 22.81 31.96 2.79
N ILE A 41 22.81 30.61 2.81
CA ILE A 41 23.43 29.81 3.88
C ILE A 41 24.92 29.59 3.58
N LEU A 42 25.25 29.25 2.34
CA LEU A 42 26.64 28.99 1.92
C LEU A 42 27.52 30.22 2.07
N GLU A 43 27.00 31.42 1.79
CA GLU A 43 27.71 32.70 2.04
C GLU A 43 28.04 32.94 3.52
N LYS A 44 27.27 32.38 4.45
CA LYS A 44 27.52 32.52 5.90
C LYS A 44 28.52 31.51 6.44
N LEU A 45 28.81 30.46 5.68
CA LEU A 45 29.81 29.45 6.01
C LEU A 45 31.14 29.88 5.37
N GLU A 46 31.95 30.63 6.13
CA GLU A 46 33.18 31.30 5.67
C GLU A 46 34.24 30.40 4.99
N ASP A 47 34.08 29.07 5.00
CA ASP A 47 35.00 28.06 4.43
C ASP A 47 34.41 27.23 3.25
N SER A 48 33.25 27.61 2.69
CA SER A 48 32.64 26.88 1.56
C SER A 48 32.87 27.58 0.21
N GLU A 49 33.67 26.98 -0.68
CA GLU A 49 33.77 27.39 -2.10
C GLU A 49 32.57 26.91 -2.96
N ALA A 50 31.59 26.23 -2.36
CA ALA A 50 30.44 25.72 -3.09
C ALA A 50 29.38 26.82 -3.30
N GLU A 51 28.96 27.00 -4.55
CA GLU A 51 27.84 27.87 -4.96
C GLU A 51 26.83 27.03 -5.75
N VAL A 52 25.54 27.22 -5.46
CA VAL A 52 24.45 26.60 -6.22
C VAL A 52 24.16 27.47 -7.44
N GLN A 53 24.20 26.86 -8.62
CA GLN A 53 23.94 27.54 -9.88
C GLN A 53 22.51 28.09 -9.94
N THR A 54 22.39 29.33 -10.42
CA THR A 54 21.12 30.08 -10.52
C THR A 54 20.39 29.90 -11.85
N SER A 55 21.01 29.22 -12.82
CA SER A 55 20.41 29.01 -14.14
C SER A 55 20.83 27.67 -14.75
N LEU A 56 20.00 27.17 -15.65
CA LEU A 56 20.27 25.93 -16.37
C LEU A 56 21.40 26.13 -17.40
N PRO A 57 22.25 25.12 -17.63
CA PRO A 57 23.37 25.22 -18.55
C PRO A 57 22.89 25.33 -20.01
N GLU A 58 23.31 26.40 -20.68
CA GLU A 58 23.01 26.61 -22.10
C GLU A 58 23.82 25.65 -22.99
N LYS A 59 23.12 24.81 -23.77
CA LYS A 59 23.75 23.90 -24.73
C LYS A 59 23.96 24.61 -26.06
N ARG A 60 25.17 24.52 -26.62
CA ARG A 60 25.49 25.07 -27.95
C ARG A 60 24.69 24.36 -29.04
N ILE A 61 23.88 25.11 -29.78
CA ILE A 61 23.09 24.59 -30.89
C ILE A 61 23.92 24.63 -32.19
N ARG A 62 24.10 23.46 -32.83
CA ARG A 62 24.77 23.38 -34.13
C ARG A 62 23.77 23.58 -35.26
N LYS A 63 23.86 24.73 -35.95
CA LYS A 63 23.03 25.01 -37.14
C LYS A 63 23.69 24.44 -38.41
N HIS A 64 22.93 23.67 -39.19
CA HIS A 64 23.36 23.21 -40.51
C HIS A 64 22.99 24.24 -41.59
N LYS A 65 23.85 24.48 -42.58
CA LYS A 65 23.54 25.35 -43.72
C LYS A 65 22.50 24.67 -44.61
N ARG A 66 21.39 25.37 -44.90
CA ARG A 66 20.31 24.88 -45.76
C ARG A 66 20.56 25.27 -47.22
N LYS A 67 20.20 24.40 -48.17
CA LYS A 67 20.19 24.73 -49.61
C LYS A 67 18.79 25.20 -50.05
N PRO A 68 18.68 26.03 -51.10
CA PRO A 68 17.39 26.43 -51.65
C PRO A 68 16.57 25.20 -52.08
N GLY A 69 15.34 25.07 -51.56
CA GLY A 69 14.42 23.97 -51.90
C GLY A 69 14.35 22.83 -50.87
N GLU A 70 15.15 22.85 -49.80
CA GLU A 70 15.01 21.88 -48.69
C GLU A 70 13.82 22.24 -47.79
N LEU A 71 12.93 21.27 -47.53
CA LEU A 71 11.87 21.40 -46.51
C LEU A 71 12.49 21.43 -45.11
N ALA A 72 11.93 22.26 -44.22
CA ALA A 72 12.47 22.45 -42.87
C ALA A 72 12.41 21.15 -42.04
N GLN A 73 13.52 20.83 -41.36
CA GLN A 73 13.52 19.91 -40.22
C GLN A 73 13.08 20.66 -38.96
N ASP A 74 12.58 19.93 -37.96
CA ASP A 74 12.22 20.47 -36.65
C ASP A 74 13.37 21.30 -36.07
N GLU A 75 13.08 22.54 -35.69
CA GLU A 75 14.08 23.43 -35.13
C GLU A 75 14.47 22.96 -33.73
N PRO A 76 15.78 22.83 -33.43
CA PRO A 76 16.22 22.46 -32.08
C PRO A 76 15.79 23.54 -31.09
N ILE A 77 15.22 23.10 -29.96
CA ILE A 77 14.75 23.98 -28.88
C ILE A 77 15.93 24.82 -28.39
N ALA A 78 15.78 26.15 -28.45
CA ALA A 78 16.90 27.05 -28.21
C ALA A 78 17.09 27.46 -26.75
N ASN A 79 16.01 27.56 -25.98
CA ASN A 79 16.08 28.00 -24.58
C ASN A 79 16.23 26.78 -23.66
N ALA A 80 17.21 26.83 -22.76
CA ALA A 80 17.51 25.75 -21.81
C ALA A 80 16.29 25.40 -20.93
N ASP A 81 15.51 26.41 -20.52
CA ASP A 81 14.30 26.22 -19.71
C ASP A 81 13.20 25.48 -20.47
N THR A 82 13.02 25.78 -21.76
CA THR A 82 12.05 25.08 -22.60
C THR A 82 12.50 23.67 -22.92
N ASP A 83 13.81 23.45 -23.12
CA ASP A 83 14.40 22.12 -23.31
C ASP A 83 14.16 21.26 -22.07
N TYR A 84 14.47 21.78 -20.88
CA TYR A 84 14.25 21.10 -19.61
C TYR A 84 12.76 20.84 -19.35
N LYS A 85 11.90 21.83 -19.61
CA LYS A 85 10.44 21.67 -19.47
C LYS A 85 9.93 20.49 -20.30
N ILE A 86 10.30 20.43 -21.57
CA ILE A 86 9.77 19.46 -22.53
C ILE A 86 10.38 18.07 -22.31
N ASN A 87 11.70 17.99 -22.19
CA ASN A 87 12.43 16.73 -22.21
C ASN A 87 12.63 16.10 -20.83
N ILE A 88 12.49 16.87 -19.75
CA ILE A 88 12.74 16.39 -18.38
C ILE A 88 11.49 16.53 -17.52
N HIS A 89 11.04 17.76 -17.24
CA HIS A 89 9.94 18.00 -16.30
C HIS A 89 8.65 17.27 -16.72
N ASN A 90 8.24 17.47 -17.98
CA ASN A 90 7.06 16.81 -18.54
C ASN A 90 7.21 15.28 -18.53
N VAL A 91 8.36 14.76 -18.94
CA VAL A 91 8.61 13.30 -19.01
C VAL A 91 8.54 12.67 -17.62
N ILE A 92 9.13 13.31 -16.61
CA ILE A 92 9.09 12.83 -15.23
C ILE A 92 7.65 12.79 -14.73
N LEU A 93 6.90 13.88 -14.88
CA LEU A 93 5.52 13.96 -14.37
C LEU A 93 4.59 13.00 -15.12
N ASP A 94 4.73 12.89 -16.45
CA ASP A 94 3.98 11.92 -17.25
C ASP A 94 4.33 10.48 -16.83
N THR A 95 5.60 10.17 -16.58
CA THR A 95 6.02 8.84 -16.09
C THR A 95 5.46 8.55 -14.70
N VAL A 96 5.48 9.53 -13.79
CA VAL A 96 4.92 9.37 -12.44
C VAL A 96 3.42 9.13 -12.51
N ILE A 97 2.70 9.96 -13.28
CA ILE A 97 1.24 9.83 -13.45
C ILE A 97 0.89 8.49 -14.07
N GLU A 98 1.57 8.08 -15.14
CA GLU A 98 1.31 6.80 -15.80
C GLU A 98 1.63 5.63 -14.87
N SER A 99 2.75 5.66 -14.14
CA SER A 99 3.10 4.62 -13.19
C SER A 99 2.11 4.51 -12.01
N PHE A 100 1.55 5.64 -11.58
CA PHE A 100 0.55 5.70 -10.53
C PHE A 100 -0.79 5.17 -11.04
N HIS A 101 -1.23 5.64 -12.21
CA HIS A 101 -2.44 5.19 -12.87
C HIS A 101 -2.38 3.68 -13.15
N SER A 102 -1.30 3.16 -13.77
CA SER A 102 -1.16 1.73 -14.08
C SER A 102 -1.19 0.86 -12.82
N ARG A 103 -0.65 1.35 -11.70
CA ARG A 103 -0.63 0.60 -10.44
C ARG A 103 -2.01 0.46 -9.78
N TYR A 104 -2.87 1.47 -9.90
CA TYR A 104 -4.13 1.51 -9.14
C TYR A 104 -5.40 1.40 -9.99
N ALA A 105 -5.34 1.70 -11.30
CA ALA A 105 -6.50 1.68 -12.19
C ALA A 105 -7.11 0.27 -12.34
N GLU A 106 -6.26 -0.75 -12.46
CA GLU A 106 -6.70 -2.15 -12.66
C GLU A 106 -7.59 -2.64 -11.50
N ASN A 107 -7.22 -2.28 -10.27
CA ASN A 107 -7.92 -2.73 -9.06
C ASN A 107 -9.09 -1.83 -8.66
N ALA A 108 -9.27 -0.67 -9.30
CA ALA A 108 -10.32 0.28 -8.94
C ALA A 108 -11.74 -0.33 -9.01
N VAL A 109 -11.97 -1.22 -9.98
CA VAL A 109 -13.25 -1.93 -10.12
C VAL A 109 -13.46 -2.92 -8.98
N LEU A 110 -12.43 -3.70 -8.63
CA LEU A 110 -12.48 -4.64 -7.51
C LEU A 110 -12.69 -3.91 -6.17
N CYS A 111 -12.02 -2.77 -5.97
CA CYS A 111 -12.22 -1.93 -4.80
C CYS A 111 -13.67 -1.44 -4.69
N SER A 112 -14.27 -1.04 -5.82
CA SER A 112 -15.68 -0.65 -5.89
C SER A 112 -16.60 -1.81 -5.55
N ASP A 113 -16.36 -3.00 -6.10
CA ASP A 113 -17.15 -4.21 -5.80
C ASP A 113 -17.08 -4.52 -4.30
N VAL A 114 -15.88 -4.62 -3.76
CA VAL A 114 -15.66 -4.94 -2.35
C VAL A 114 -16.22 -3.87 -1.41
N SER A 115 -16.27 -2.60 -1.84
CA SER A 115 -16.87 -1.52 -1.05
C SER A 115 -18.35 -1.74 -0.74
N CYS A 116 -19.11 -2.43 -1.60
CA CYS A 116 -20.54 -2.67 -1.33
C CYS A 116 -20.75 -3.73 -0.22
N MET A 117 -19.70 -4.47 0.17
CA MET A 117 -19.73 -5.37 1.32
C MET A 117 -19.54 -4.63 2.66
N ASP A 118 -19.30 -3.32 2.64
CA ASP A 118 -19.31 -2.49 3.84
C ASP A 118 -20.75 -2.26 4.33
N PRO A 119 -21.07 -2.61 5.59
CA PRO A 119 -22.40 -2.39 6.16
C PRO A 119 -22.90 -0.94 6.09
N ARG A 120 -22.00 0.05 5.98
CA ARG A 120 -22.36 1.47 5.77
C ARG A 120 -23.15 1.69 4.47
N ASN A 121 -22.97 0.83 3.47
CA ASN A 121 -23.61 0.95 2.16
C ASN A 121 -24.93 0.15 2.08
N PHE A 122 -25.25 -0.68 3.08
CA PHE A 122 -26.46 -1.50 3.08
C PHE A 122 -27.79 -0.72 3.05
N PRO A 123 -27.91 0.47 3.69
CA PRO A 123 -29.13 1.28 3.54
C PRO A 123 -29.41 1.67 2.09
N GLU A 124 -28.37 2.04 1.35
CA GLU A 124 -28.49 2.42 -0.07
C GLU A 124 -28.81 1.21 -0.95
N ILE A 125 -28.18 0.06 -0.69
CA ILE A 125 -28.47 -1.20 -1.37
C ILE A 125 -29.94 -1.61 -1.16
N ARG A 126 -30.49 -1.37 0.03
CA ARG A 126 -31.90 -1.69 0.35
C ARG A 126 -32.88 -0.83 -0.44
N GLU A 127 -32.55 0.43 -0.68
CA GLU A 127 -33.45 1.39 -1.35
C GLU A 127 -33.35 1.33 -2.88
N LYS A 128 -32.13 1.24 -3.41
CA LYS A 128 -31.85 1.34 -4.85
C LYS A 128 -31.53 -0.01 -5.51
N GLY A 129 -31.28 -1.05 -4.73
CA GLY A 129 -30.75 -2.32 -5.24
C GLY A 129 -29.30 -2.19 -5.70
N LEU A 130 -28.76 -3.27 -6.28
CA LEU A 130 -27.44 -3.29 -6.91
C LEU A 130 -27.59 -3.28 -8.44
N PRO A 131 -26.82 -2.46 -9.16
CA PRO A 131 -26.71 -2.57 -10.62
C PRO A 131 -26.21 -3.96 -11.02
N GLY A 132 -26.75 -4.50 -12.12
CA GLY A 132 -26.40 -5.86 -12.58
C GLY A 132 -24.92 -6.06 -12.92
N THR A 133 -24.14 -4.99 -13.14
CA THR A 133 -22.70 -5.07 -13.42
C THR A 133 -21.80 -5.04 -12.19
N THR A 134 -22.33 -4.70 -11.01
CA THR A 134 -21.57 -4.58 -9.76
C THR A 134 -21.24 -5.97 -9.22
N MET A 135 -20.06 -6.17 -8.62
CA MET A 135 -19.53 -7.48 -8.17
C MET A 135 -18.96 -8.38 -9.27
N LYS A 136 -18.80 -7.88 -10.49
CA LYS A 136 -18.31 -8.68 -11.61
C LYS A 136 -16.85 -9.10 -11.42
N GLU A 137 -16.00 -8.20 -10.93
CA GLU A 137 -14.58 -8.52 -10.75
C GLU A 137 -14.39 -9.40 -9.51
N LEU A 138 -15.14 -9.12 -8.44
CA LEU A 138 -15.14 -9.97 -7.26
C LEU A 138 -15.61 -11.40 -7.62
N SER A 139 -16.69 -11.55 -8.37
CA SER A 139 -17.18 -12.86 -8.83
C SER A 139 -16.11 -13.63 -9.61
N LYS A 140 -15.38 -12.99 -10.53
CA LYS A 140 -14.27 -13.64 -11.25
C LYS A 140 -13.19 -14.17 -10.32
N CYS A 141 -12.83 -13.42 -9.27
CA CYS A 141 -11.86 -13.86 -8.28
C CYS A 141 -12.39 -15.05 -7.47
N LEU A 142 -13.66 -15.02 -7.08
CA LEU A 142 -14.28 -16.04 -6.25
C LEU A 142 -14.55 -17.35 -7.01
N LEU A 143 -14.78 -17.30 -8.32
CA LEU A 143 -14.95 -18.47 -9.19
C LEU A 143 -13.75 -19.42 -9.18
N GLN A 144 -12.56 -18.94 -8.78
CA GLN A 144 -11.37 -19.79 -8.62
C GLN A 144 -11.49 -20.75 -7.44
N PHE A 145 -12.35 -20.42 -6.46
CA PHE A 145 -12.51 -21.17 -5.22
C PHE A 145 -13.85 -21.92 -5.18
N ASP A 146 -14.90 -21.36 -5.79
CA ASP A 146 -16.23 -21.99 -5.87
C ASP A 146 -16.92 -21.62 -7.20
N GLU A 147 -17.26 -22.63 -8.00
CA GLU A 147 -17.96 -22.48 -9.28
C GLU A 147 -19.36 -21.84 -9.13
N ARG A 148 -19.95 -21.91 -7.94
CA ARG A 148 -21.26 -21.33 -7.63
C ARG A 148 -21.19 -19.82 -7.40
N ALA A 149 -19.99 -19.24 -7.28
CA ALA A 149 -19.75 -17.81 -7.04
C ALA A 149 -20.01 -16.93 -8.27
N SER A 150 -21.15 -17.16 -8.94
CA SER A 150 -21.63 -16.34 -10.05
C SER A 150 -22.02 -14.93 -9.58
N LEU A 151 -22.08 -14.00 -10.53
CA LEU A 151 -22.51 -12.63 -10.30
C LEU A 151 -23.90 -12.55 -9.64
N GLU A 152 -24.83 -13.36 -10.13
CA GLU A 152 -26.24 -13.35 -9.70
C GLU A 152 -26.40 -13.86 -8.28
N THR A 153 -25.72 -14.97 -7.94
CA THR A 153 -25.78 -15.56 -6.60
C THR A 153 -25.14 -14.64 -5.56
N LEU A 154 -24.00 -14.04 -5.89
CA LEU A 154 -23.30 -13.08 -5.03
C LEU A 154 -24.15 -11.81 -4.78
N GLN A 155 -24.77 -11.24 -5.83
CA GLN A 155 -25.69 -10.10 -5.68
C GLN A 155 -26.93 -10.45 -4.86
N ALA A 156 -27.55 -11.61 -5.11
CA ALA A 156 -28.74 -12.05 -4.40
C ALA A 156 -28.48 -12.25 -2.90
N GLU A 157 -27.38 -12.91 -2.55
CA GLU A 157 -26.96 -13.09 -1.16
C GLU A 157 -26.66 -11.75 -0.48
N LEU A 158 -25.97 -10.82 -1.17
CA LEU A 158 -25.66 -9.50 -0.61
C LEU A 158 -26.92 -8.66 -0.37
N ILE A 159 -27.86 -8.66 -1.32
CA ILE A 159 -29.14 -7.93 -1.17
C ILE A 159 -29.92 -8.51 0.01
N SER A 160 -30.02 -9.84 0.10
CA SER A 160 -30.66 -10.50 1.23
C SER A 160 -29.98 -10.14 2.55
N LEU A 161 -28.65 -10.16 2.61
CA LEU A 161 -27.89 -9.77 3.79
C LEU A 161 -28.16 -8.30 4.18
N ALA A 162 -28.14 -7.38 3.23
CA ALA A 162 -28.41 -5.96 3.47
C ALA A 162 -29.83 -5.72 4.01
N GLN A 163 -30.83 -6.47 3.54
CA GLN A 163 -32.20 -6.40 4.04
C GLN A 163 -32.33 -6.89 5.48
N HIS A 164 -31.59 -7.93 5.85
CA HIS A 164 -31.67 -8.55 7.18
C HIS A 164 -30.68 -7.96 8.19
N TRP A 165 -29.73 -7.14 7.75
CA TRP A 165 -28.64 -6.61 8.58
C TRP A 165 -29.10 -5.87 9.83
N GLU A 166 -30.15 -5.04 9.72
CA GLU A 166 -30.69 -4.27 10.85
C GLU A 166 -31.19 -5.17 11.99
N ARG A 167 -31.68 -6.37 11.67
CA ARG A 167 -32.13 -7.35 12.67
C ARG A 167 -30.93 -8.12 13.23
N LEU A 168 -29.99 -8.50 12.37
CA LEU A 168 -28.77 -9.23 12.75
C LEU A 168 -27.89 -8.41 13.70
N LYS A 169 -27.76 -7.10 13.49
CA LYS A 169 -26.94 -6.24 14.36
C LYS A 169 -27.55 -5.98 15.74
N GLN A 170 -28.86 -6.16 15.89
CA GLN A 170 -29.60 -5.92 17.14
C GLN A 170 -29.47 -7.08 18.14
N SER A 171 -29.23 -8.31 17.67
CA SER A 171 -29.18 -9.51 18.51
C SER A 171 -27.86 -9.71 19.27
N LEU A 172 -26.98 -8.70 19.34
CA LEU A 172 -25.62 -8.86 19.84
C LEU A 172 -25.49 -8.74 21.36
N MET A 173 -24.94 -9.78 21.98
CA MET A 173 -24.23 -9.72 23.27
C MET A 173 -22.71 -9.63 23.05
N GLU A 174 -22.03 -9.02 24.00
CA GLU A 174 -20.68 -8.44 23.95
C GLU A 174 -19.53 -9.43 23.68
N ASN A 175 -18.51 -8.90 22.98
CA ASN A 175 -17.10 -9.33 22.90
C ASN A 175 -16.73 -10.49 21.95
N TYR A 176 -15.96 -10.14 20.91
CA TYR A 176 -15.19 -11.08 20.09
C TYR A 176 -13.81 -10.51 19.78
N ASN A 177 -12.78 -11.38 19.86
CA ASN A 177 -11.39 -11.05 19.59
C ASN A 177 -11.02 -11.37 18.13
N ILE A 178 -10.30 -10.45 17.48
CA ILE A 178 -9.80 -10.57 16.10
C ILE A 178 -8.30 -10.30 16.11
N ARG A 179 -7.53 -11.09 15.37
CA ARG A 179 -6.10 -10.88 15.19
C ARG A 179 -5.86 -9.81 14.13
N GLY A 180 -5.08 -8.78 14.47
CA GLY A 180 -4.66 -7.71 13.55
C GLY A 180 -3.50 -6.91 14.14
N ALA A 181 -2.66 -6.33 13.28
CA ALA A 181 -1.49 -5.57 13.70
C ALA A 181 -1.86 -4.14 14.19
N ALA A 182 -1.42 -3.74 15.38
CA ALA A 182 -1.62 -2.41 15.94
C ALA A 182 -0.34 -1.56 15.90
N SER A 183 -0.47 -0.24 15.75
CA SER A 183 0.55 0.76 16.13
C SER A 183 0.37 1.14 17.60
N ASN A 184 1.48 1.15 18.34
CA ASN A 184 1.59 1.96 19.55
C ASN A 184 2.10 3.35 19.13
N ASP A 185 1.19 4.32 19.07
CA ASP A 185 1.55 5.73 19.04
C ASP A 185 1.62 6.22 20.49
N GLU A 186 2.73 5.95 21.19
CA GLU A 186 3.06 6.70 22.40
C GLU A 186 4.44 7.34 22.25
N ALA A 187 4.41 8.64 21.99
CA ALA A 187 5.56 9.52 22.11
C ALA A 187 5.86 9.74 23.60
N GLY A 188 6.86 9.03 24.12
CA GLY A 188 7.45 9.28 25.43
C GLY A 188 8.96 9.39 25.30
N GLU A 189 9.50 10.59 25.52
CA GLU A 189 10.94 10.82 25.66
C GLU A 189 11.45 10.11 26.92
N GLY A 190 12.32 9.12 26.73
CA GLY A 190 12.99 8.43 27.83
C GLY A 190 13.94 7.37 27.29
N SER A 191 15.22 7.52 27.59
CA SER A 191 16.30 6.61 27.19
C SER A 191 16.18 5.25 27.89
N GLU A 192 15.36 4.35 27.35
CA GLU A 192 15.44 2.92 27.55
C GLU A 192 15.25 2.25 26.19
N VAL A 193 16.05 1.22 25.91
CA VAL A 193 16.07 0.46 24.64
C VAL A 193 14.63 0.21 24.18
N PRO A 194 14.16 0.70 23.02
CA PRO A 194 12.81 0.45 22.58
C PRO A 194 12.69 -1.05 22.29
N ASN A 195 12.04 -1.76 23.20
CA ASN A 195 11.51 -3.08 22.90
C ASN A 195 10.31 -2.82 21.97
N GLU A 196 10.59 -2.49 20.71
CA GLU A 196 9.62 -2.53 19.61
C GLU A 196 9.29 -4.00 19.31
N SER A 197 8.77 -4.71 20.32
CA SER A 197 7.99 -5.90 20.06
C SER A 197 6.76 -5.44 19.28
N VAL A 198 6.69 -5.84 18.02
CA VAL A 198 5.44 -5.90 17.27
C VAL A 198 4.53 -6.86 18.04
N GLU A 199 3.81 -6.33 19.03
CA GLU A 199 2.74 -7.07 19.66
C GLU A 199 1.55 -7.03 18.69
N PHE A 200 1.14 -8.21 18.24
CA PHE A 200 -0.13 -8.43 17.57
C PHE A 200 -1.27 -8.22 18.59
N VAL A 201 -1.48 -6.98 19.01
CA VAL A 201 -2.52 -6.64 20.00
C VAL A 201 -3.88 -6.76 19.33
N SER A 202 -4.71 -7.61 19.92
CA SER A 202 -6.14 -7.77 19.66
C SER A 202 -6.87 -6.43 19.63
N ARG A 203 -7.22 -5.94 18.43
CA ARG A 203 -8.13 -4.79 18.28
C ARG A 203 -9.56 -5.29 18.19
N SER A 204 -10.27 -5.21 19.31
CA SER A 204 -11.73 -5.27 19.34
C SER A 204 -12.27 -4.01 18.64
N CYS A 205 -13.13 -4.17 17.61
CA CYS A 205 -14.05 -3.08 17.32
C CYS A 205 -15.14 -3.12 18.38
N SER A 206 -14.87 -2.55 19.55
CA SER A 206 -15.82 -2.48 20.66
C SER A 206 -17.05 -1.62 20.35
N THR A 207 -17.02 -0.81 19.29
CA THR A 207 -17.94 0.33 19.17
C THR A 207 -18.66 0.46 17.82
N CYS A 208 -18.11 -0.04 16.71
CA CYS A 208 -18.59 0.38 15.39
C CYS A 208 -19.83 -0.34 14.87
N LYS A 209 -20.02 -1.65 15.16
CA LYS A 209 -21.10 -2.53 14.64
C LYS A 209 -21.40 -2.45 13.13
N ASN A 210 -20.63 -1.69 12.34
CA ASN A 210 -20.97 -1.29 10.99
C ASN A 210 -19.73 -1.27 10.08
N CYS A 211 -18.78 -2.16 10.33
CA CYS A 211 -17.61 -2.36 9.47
C CYS A 211 -17.59 -3.79 8.90
N PRO A 212 -16.88 -4.04 7.79
CA PRO A 212 -16.81 -5.36 7.17
C PRO A 212 -16.31 -6.46 8.12
N ILE A 213 -15.41 -6.10 9.03
CA ILE A 213 -14.84 -7.00 10.04
C ILE A 213 -15.92 -7.45 11.05
N CYS A 214 -16.70 -6.50 11.59
CA CYS A 214 -17.82 -6.81 12.46
C CYS A 214 -18.89 -7.64 11.74
N CYS A 215 -19.13 -7.36 10.46
CA CYS A 215 -20.06 -8.13 9.64
C CYS A 215 -19.63 -9.58 9.50
N TYR A 216 -18.37 -9.82 9.13
CA TYR A 216 -17.83 -11.17 9.02
C TYR A 216 -17.92 -11.95 10.35
N LEU A 217 -17.52 -11.33 11.45
CA LEU A 217 -17.63 -11.96 12.77
C LEU A 217 -19.07 -12.32 13.14
N LEU A 218 -19.99 -11.40 12.90
CA LEU A 218 -21.41 -11.61 13.19
C LEU A 218 -21.95 -12.83 12.44
N LEU A 219 -21.67 -12.87 11.14
CA LEU A 219 -22.11 -13.96 10.29
C LEU A 219 -21.45 -15.29 10.71
N SER A 220 -20.20 -15.25 11.17
CA SER A 220 -19.50 -16.43 11.70
C SER A 220 -20.13 -16.94 13.00
N GLN A 221 -20.52 -16.05 13.91
CA GLN A 221 -21.13 -16.42 15.19
C GLN A 221 -22.46 -17.15 14.99
N TYR A 222 -23.28 -16.71 14.03
CA TYR A 222 -24.56 -17.33 13.72
C TYR A 222 -24.45 -18.51 12.73
N ASN A 223 -23.22 -18.94 12.40
CA ASN A 223 -22.93 -19.97 11.37
C ASN A 223 -23.60 -19.70 10.00
N LEU A 224 -23.91 -18.43 9.71
CA LEU A 224 -24.60 -18.04 8.48
C LEU A 224 -23.66 -18.07 7.26
N LEU A 225 -22.35 -17.99 7.50
CA LEU A 225 -21.31 -18.05 6.45
C LEU A 225 -21.21 -19.41 5.76
N THR A 226 -21.76 -20.48 6.34
CA THR A 226 -21.67 -21.84 5.79
C THR A 226 -22.97 -22.29 5.16
N ASP A 227 -24.11 -21.88 5.74
CA ASP A 227 -25.43 -22.38 5.34
C ASP A 227 -26.23 -21.39 4.47
N ALA A 228 -26.36 -20.13 4.90
CA ALA A 228 -27.26 -19.15 4.27
C ALA A 228 -26.57 -18.18 3.31
N TYR A 229 -25.31 -17.85 3.59
CA TYR A 229 -24.51 -16.85 2.86
C TYR A 229 -23.10 -17.40 2.58
N HIS A 230 -23.03 -18.56 1.92
CA HIS A 230 -21.76 -19.24 1.63
C HIS A 230 -20.85 -18.38 0.73
N ILE A 231 -21.42 -17.82 -0.34
CA ILE A 231 -20.65 -17.10 -1.35
C ILE A 231 -20.23 -15.74 -0.81
N ILE A 232 -21.13 -15.04 -0.10
CA ILE A 232 -20.78 -13.81 0.59
C ILE A 232 -19.77 -14.05 1.71
N GLY A 233 -19.84 -15.20 2.39
CA GLY A 233 -18.85 -15.57 3.39
C GLY A 233 -17.47 -15.80 2.81
N LEU A 234 -17.39 -16.42 1.63
CA LEU A 234 -16.16 -16.51 0.86
C LEU A 234 -15.68 -15.12 0.42
N GLY A 235 -16.58 -14.24 -0.03
CA GLY A 235 -16.27 -12.85 -0.36
C GLY A 235 -15.69 -12.06 0.82
N TYR A 236 -16.23 -12.22 2.03
CA TYR A 236 -15.69 -11.59 3.23
C TYR A 236 -14.32 -12.14 3.61
N LYS A 237 -14.09 -13.46 3.48
CA LYS A 237 -12.76 -14.05 3.68
C LYS A 237 -11.75 -13.46 2.70
N PHE A 238 -12.10 -13.41 1.41
CA PHE A 238 -11.26 -12.79 0.39
C PHE A 238 -10.95 -11.34 0.73
N LEU A 239 -11.96 -10.53 1.04
CA LEU A 239 -11.81 -9.14 1.45
C LEU A 239 -10.84 -8.97 2.64
N LEU A 240 -10.98 -9.79 3.68
CA LEU A 240 -10.12 -9.71 4.87
C LEU A 240 -8.67 -10.13 4.61
N THR A 241 -8.42 -10.89 3.54
CA THR A 241 -7.06 -11.25 3.10
C THR A 241 -6.41 -10.22 2.18
N LEU A 242 -7.19 -9.27 1.63
CA LEU A 242 -6.63 -8.25 0.75
C LEU A 242 -5.77 -7.26 1.53
N SER A 243 -4.52 -7.11 1.13
CA SER A 243 -3.61 -6.07 1.61
C SER A 243 -3.92 -4.72 0.94
N MET A 244 -5.09 -4.15 1.24
CA MET A 244 -5.55 -2.87 0.67
C MET A 244 -4.77 -1.66 1.21
N THR A 245 -4.16 -1.78 2.40
CA THR A 245 -3.31 -0.76 3.00
C THR A 245 -1.90 -1.30 3.19
N GLN A 246 -0.91 -0.63 2.58
CA GLN A 246 0.51 -1.06 2.66
C GLN A 246 1.19 -0.67 3.98
N VAL A 247 0.48 -0.04 4.92
CA VAL A 247 1.05 0.53 6.15
C VAL A 247 1.84 -0.49 6.98
N ALA A 248 1.34 -1.73 7.10
CA ALA A 248 2.05 -2.78 7.82
C ALA A 248 3.36 -3.21 7.11
N CYS A 249 3.33 -3.27 5.78
CA CYS A 249 4.51 -3.56 4.96
C CYS A 249 5.51 -2.41 5.02
N GLU A 250 5.08 -1.15 4.98
CA GLU A 250 5.97 0.01 5.06
C GLU A 250 6.69 0.08 6.41
N ARG A 251 5.99 -0.21 7.51
CA ARG A 251 6.62 -0.29 8.84
C ARG A 251 7.67 -1.39 8.91
N THR A 252 7.36 -2.59 8.42
CA THR A 252 8.34 -3.70 8.39
C THR A 252 9.54 -3.40 7.49
N PHE A 253 9.34 -2.72 6.35
CA PHE A 253 10.47 -2.28 5.53
C PHE A 253 11.27 -1.13 6.15
N SER A 254 10.64 -0.27 6.95
CA SER A 254 11.31 0.79 7.70
C SER A 254 12.25 0.21 8.77
N THR A 255 11.77 -0.77 9.55
CA THR A 255 12.62 -1.47 10.52
C THR A 255 13.71 -2.29 9.83
N LEU A 256 13.39 -2.96 8.70
CA LEU A 256 14.38 -3.67 7.89
C LEU A 256 15.48 -2.74 7.34
N LYS A 257 15.12 -1.50 6.99
CA LYS A 257 16.08 -0.48 6.54
C LYS A 257 17.06 -0.11 7.65
N LEU A 258 16.64 -0.04 8.91
CA LEU A 258 17.54 0.18 10.04
C LEU A 258 18.53 -0.98 10.19
N VAL A 259 18.06 -2.23 10.14
CA VAL A 259 18.92 -3.43 10.19
C VAL A 259 19.94 -3.42 9.05
N LYS A 260 19.49 -3.14 7.84
CA LYS A 260 20.35 -3.07 6.65
C LYS A 260 21.36 -1.92 6.73
N SER A 261 20.98 -0.78 7.32
CA SER A 261 21.88 0.37 7.50
C SER A 261 22.96 0.08 8.54
N CYS A 262 22.60 -0.56 9.66
CA CYS A 262 23.56 -0.97 10.69
C CYS A 262 24.52 -2.06 10.20
N LEU A 263 24.05 -3.03 9.43
CA LEU A 263 24.82 -4.20 8.98
C LEU A 263 25.25 -4.14 7.50
N ARG A 264 25.35 -2.92 6.95
CA ARG A 264 25.43 -2.60 5.50
C ARG A 264 26.47 -3.41 4.69
N THR A 265 27.50 -3.93 5.34
CA THR A 265 28.62 -4.64 4.69
C THR A 265 28.70 -6.14 5.03
N SER A 266 27.81 -6.67 5.89
CA SER A 266 27.91 -8.07 6.36
C SER A 266 26.71 -8.96 6.00
N LEU A 267 25.60 -8.42 5.53
CA LEU A 267 24.36 -9.18 5.35
C LEU A 267 24.00 -9.39 3.86
N SER A 268 23.87 -10.66 3.46
CA SER A 268 23.39 -11.05 2.12
C SER A 268 21.88 -10.87 1.98
N GLN A 269 21.39 -10.78 0.74
CA GLN A 269 19.96 -10.63 0.45
C GLN A 269 19.13 -11.82 0.95
N ASP A 270 19.68 -13.04 0.89
CA ASP A 270 18.97 -14.25 1.34
C ASP A 270 18.83 -14.28 2.86
N ASN A 271 19.86 -13.85 3.59
CA ASN A 271 19.78 -13.74 5.05
C ASN A 271 18.76 -12.66 5.47
N LEU A 272 18.69 -11.54 4.73
CA LEU A 272 17.70 -10.49 4.98
C LEU A 272 16.26 -11.01 4.81
N LYS A 273 15.99 -11.79 3.76
CA LYS A 273 14.69 -12.43 3.53
C LYS A 273 14.35 -13.42 4.64
N ALA A 274 15.31 -14.25 5.04
CA ALA A 274 15.13 -15.20 6.13
C ALA A 274 14.78 -14.49 7.45
N PHE A 275 15.48 -13.40 7.79
CA PHE A 275 15.18 -12.62 8.99
C PHE A 275 13.81 -11.95 8.93
N LEU A 276 13.41 -11.43 7.77
CA LEU A 276 12.07 -10.87 7.60
C LEU A 276 10.99 -11.95 7.83
N LEU A 277 11.18 -13.14 7.27
CA LEU A 277 10.25 -14.27 7.44
C LEU A 277 10.19 -14.76 8.89
N MET A 278 11.33 -14.79 9.59
CA MET A 278 11.38 -15.11 11.01
C MET A 278 10.68 -14.05 11.86
N ALA A 279 10.79 -12.77 11.50
CA ALA A 279 10.12 -11.70 12.20
C ALA A 279 8.60 -11.72 11.98
N THR A 280 8.13 -12.06 10.77
CA THR A 280 6.69 -12.19 10.49
C THR A 280 6.07 -13.39 11.19
N GLU A 281 6.78 -14.53 11.22
CA GLU A 281 6.29 -15.80 11.81
C GLU A 281 6.84 -16.03 13.22
N LYS A 282 7.08 -14.95 13.96
CA LYS A 282 7.69 -15.01 15.30
C LYS A 282 6.87 -15.87 16.27
N GLU A 283 5.55 -15.87 16.17
CA GLU A 283 4.66 -16.70 17.00
C GLU A 283 4.92 -18.19 16.78
N ILE A 284 4.99 -18.61 15.51
CA ILE A 284 5.33 -20.00 15.15
C ILE A 284 6.71 -20.36 15.70
N LEU A 285 7.71 -19.48 15.53
CA LEU A 285 9.06 -19.70 16.05
C LEU A 285 9.11 -19.81 17.57
N MET A 286 8.22 -19.12 18.29
CA MET A 286 8.12 -19.23 19.75
C MET A 286 7.42 -20.51 20.20
N GLU A 287 6.60 -21.12 19.35
CA GLU A 287 5.96 -22.41 19.58
C GLU A 287 6.90 -23.60 19.27
N LEU A 288 7.94 -23.40 18.45
CA LEU A 288 8.95 -24.43 18.18
C LEU A 288 9.83 -24.70 19.42
N ASP A 289 10.06 -25.98 19.70
CA ASP A 289 11.01 -26.38 20.73
C ASP A 289 12.45 -26.06 20.29
N LYS A 290 13.21 -25.45 21.20
CA LYS A 290 14.60 -25.08 20.94
C LYS A 290 15.47 -26.32 20.80
N ASP A 291 15.18 -27.36 21.55
CA ASP A 291 15.96 -28.60 21.54
C ASP A 291 15.79 -29.33 20.19
N ASP A 292 14.57 -29.36 19.64
CA ASP A 292 14.31 -29.90 18.29
C ASP A 292 15.10 -29.15 17.18
N ILE A 293 15.24 -27.83 17.32
CA ILE A 293 16.01 -27.01 16.37
C ILE A 293 17.50 -27.35 16.48
N ILE A 294 18.01 -27.50 17.71
CA ILE A 294 19.41 -27.84 17.98
C ILE A 294 19.72 -29.24 17.44
N ASP A 295 18.85 -30.22 17.67
CA ASP A 295 19.02 -31.60 17.20
C ASP A 295 19.04 -31.66 15.67
N LYS A 296 18.11 -30.97 15.00
CA LYS A 296 18.09 -30.91 13.54
C LYS A 296 19.31 -30.20 12.95
N MET A 297 19.84 -29.20 13.67
CA MET A 297 21.08 -28.52 13.27
C MET A 297 22.31 -29.38 13.51
N ALA A 298 22.33 -30.17 14.59
CA ALA A 298 23.36 -31.14 14.90
C ALA A 298 23.43 -32.25 13.84
N GLU A 299 22.30 -32.69 13.30
CA GLU A 299 22.25 -33.67 12.20
C GLU A 299 22.86 -33.17 10.88
N SER A 300 22.97 -31.86 10.69
CA SER A 300 23.45 -31.28 9.41
C SER A 300 24.97 -31.45 9.18
N SER A 301 25.76 -31.64 10.24
CA SER A 301 27.21 -31.79 10.15
C SER A 301 27.78 -32.54 11.34
N GLU A 302 28.73 -33.43 11.08
CA GLU A 302 29.39 -34.25 12.10
C GLU A 302 30.15 -33.42 13.15
N LEU A 303 30.62 -32.22 12.76
CA LEU A 303 31.26 -31.26 13.67
C LEU A 303 30.23 -30.60 14.60
N LEU A 304 29.07 -30.21 14.06
CA LEU A 304 27.99 -29.60 14.83
C LEU A 304 27.37 -30.61 15.79
N ARG A 305 27.20 -31.88 15.37
CA ARG A 305 26.75 -32.96 16.24
C ARG A 305 27.60 -33.12 17.49
N ARG A 306 28.92 -33.00 17.36
CA ARG A 306 29.85 -33.12 18.50
C ARG A 306 29.79 -31.90 19.44
N LEU A 307 29.43 -30.71 18.95
CA LEU A 307 29.44 -29.48 19.73
C LEU A 307 28.09 -29.12 20.36
N LEU A 308 26.99 -29.54 19.75
CA LEU A 308 25.64 -29.15 20.13
C LEU A 308 24.89 -30.24 20.92
N VAL A 309 25.25 -31.51 20.73
CA VAL A 309 24.67 -32.63 21.46
C VAL A 309 25.69 -33.10 22.49
N TYR A 310 25.32 -33.00 23.78
CA TYR A 310 26.14 -33.44 24.91
C TYR A 310 25.94 -34.92 25.23
#